data_AF-A0A3N7GQ91-F1
#
_entry.id   AF-A0A3N7GQ91-F1
#
_cell.length_a   1.000
_cell.length_b   1.000
_cell.length_c   1.000
_cell.angle_alpha   90.00
_cell.angle_beta   90.00
_cell.angle_gamma   90.00
#
_symmetry.space_group_name_H-M   'P 1'
#
loop_
_entity.id
_entity.type
_entity.pdbx_description
1 polymer ?
#
loop_
_entity_poly.entity_id
_entity_poly.type
_entity_poly.pdbx_seq_one_letter_code
_entity_poly.pdbx_strand_id
1 'polypeptide(L)'
;MAHAIVGEWELFKGEGGGAPLERIEFLEEDGRLRVRYADADTPQPWARVDETGDALRFEILSAGSSRGNAHYSYELTLTGPAGVAGTRRRGLLAKVPVTGRRIAAAPAAGPDAAVALQGGPVPASLAEAKARAAEAAERAAAMRRPVTGTLASRPR
;
A
#
# COMPACT_ATOMS: atom_id res chain seq x y z
N MET A 1 -19.97 14.77 -0.97
CA MET A 1 -19.32 13.66 -1.72
C MET A 1 -18.68 12.74 -0.69
N ALA A 2 -18.79 11.43 -0.85
CA ALA A 2 -18.24 10.48 0.11
C ALA A 2 -16.75 10.27 -0.17
N HIS A 3 -15.89 10.44 0.84
CA HIS A 3 -14.47 10.12 0.76
C HIS A 3 -14.31 8.62 1.01
N ALA A 4 -13.70 7.90 0.08
CA ALA A 4 -13.46 6.47 0.23
C ALA A 4 -12.01 6.25 0.66
N ILE A 5 -11.80 5.64 1.82
CA ILE A 5 -10.47 5.17 2.23
C ILE A 5 -10.11 4.01 1.32
N VAL A 6 -9.06 4.19 0.51
CA VAL A 6 -8.58 3.18 -0.44
C VAL A 6 -7.71 2.17 0.28
N GLY A 7 -7.00 2.57 1.33
CA GLY A 7 -6.35 1.63 2.24
C GLY A 7 -5.31 2.26 3.16
N GLU A 8 -4.93 1.46 4.15
CA GLU A 8 -3.90 1.82 5.11
C GLU A 8 -2.66 0.96 4.92
N TRP A 9 -1.50 1.55 5.18
CA TRP A 9 -0.20 0.96 4.94
C TRP A 9 0.72 1.17 6.13
N GLU A 10 1.42 0.11 6.48
CA GLU A 10 2.48 0.14 7.49
C GLU A 10 3.83 0.19 6.77
N LEU A 11 4.63 1.20 7.07
CA LEU A 11 5.96 1.37 6.49
C LEU A 11 7.04 0.90 7.45
N PHE A 12 8.13 0.36 6.90
CA PHE A 12 9.27 -0.19 7.60
C PHE A 12 10.55 0.40 7.02
N LYS A 13 11.58 0.53 7.86
CA LYS A 13 12.91 0.92 7.42
C LYS A 13 13.63 -0.27 6.77
N GLY A 14 14.00 -0.15 5.50
CA GLY A 14 14.66 -1.21 4.73
C GLY A 14 13.79 -2.45 4.50
N GLU A 15 14.43 -3.57 4.14
CA GLU A 15 13.76 -4.85 3.83
C GLU A 15 13.59 -5.77 5.06
N GLY A 16 14.22 -5.41 6.19
CA GLY A 16 14.40 -6.30 7.35
C GLY A 16 13.19 -6.50 8.27
N GLY A 17 11.99 -6.05 7.88
CA GLY A 17 10.75 -6.30 8.64
C GLY A 17 10.81 -5.90 10.13
N GLY A 18 11.52 -4.81 10.44
CA GLY A 18 11.70 -4.33 11.81
C GLY A 18 10.44 -3.70 12.42
N ALA A 19 10.62 -2.92 13.49
CA ALA A 19 9.52 -2.14 14.04
C ALA A 19 8.91 -1.20 12.98
N PRO A 20 7.57 -1.04 12.94
CA PRO A 20 6.91 -0.09 12.06
C PRO A 20 7.50 1.30 12.24
N LEU A 21 7.85 1.92 11.12
CA LEU A 21 8.33 3.30 11.10
C LEU A 21 7.18 4.28 11.25
N GLU A 22 6.08 4.03 10.53
CA GLU A 22 4.88 4.85 10.50
C GLU A 22 3.74 4.12 9.78
N ARG A 23 2.51 4.54 10.08
CA ARG A 23 1.30 4.10 9.39
C ARG A 23 0.73 5.27 8.60
N ILE A 24 0.49 5.05 7.32
CA ILE A 24 -0.12 6.04 6.42
C ILE A 24 -1.44 5.51 5.89
N GLU A 25 -2.37 6.41 5.66
CA GLU A 25 -3.67 6.10 5.06
C GLU A 25 -3.84 6.88 3.77
N PHE A 26 -4.41 6.20 2.77
CA PHE A 26 -4.76 6.79 1.49
C PHE A 26 -6.28 6.86 1.33
N LEU A 27 -6.77 8.00 0.85
CA LEU A 27 -8.15 8.15 0.40
C LEU A 27 -8.20 8.62 -1.05
N GLU A 28 -9.32 8.35 -1.69
CA GLU A 28 -9.68 8.94 -2.98
C GLU A 28 -10.69 10.06 -2.76
N GLU A 29 -10.36 11.24 -3.25
CA GLU A 29 -11.21 12.43 -3.23
C GLU A 29 -11.20 13.04 -4.63
N ASP A 30 -12.38 13.16 -5.25
CA ASP A 30 -12.56 13.72 -6.58
C ASP A 30 -11.66 13.08 -7.65
N GLY A 31 -11.48 11.76 -7.56
CA GLY A 31 -10.62 10.97 -8.46
C GLY A 31 -9.12 11.24 -8.28
N ARG A 32 -8.71 11.80 -7.13
CA ARG A 32 -7.32 12.07 -6.78
C ARG A 32 -6.96 11.36 -5.49
N LEU A 33 -5.79 10.74 -5.48
CA LEU A 33 -5.26 10.11 -4.28
C LEU A 33 -4.71 11.17 -3.31
N ARG A 34 -5.05 10.99 -2.04
CA ARG A 34 -4.57 11.80 -0.92
C ARG A 34 -3.99 10.90 0.14
N VAL A 35 -3.10 11.44 0.97
CA VAL A 35 -2.42 10.68 2.02
C VAL A 35 -2.29 11.48 3.32
N ARG A 36 -2.30 10.80 4.46
CA ARG A 36 -1.89 11.36 5.76
C ARG A 36 -1.35 10.27 6.69
N TYR A 37 -0.82 10.66 7.84
CA TYR A 37 -0.52 9.71 8.92
C TYR A 37 -1.81 9.21 9.57
N ALA A 38 -1.92 7.90 9.74
CA ALA A 38 -3.08 7.28 10.39
C ALA A 38 -3.04 7.46 11.92
N ASP A 39 -1.84 7.34 12.51
CA ASP A 39 -1.63 7.38 13.97
C ASP A 39 -1.13 8.77 14.43
N ALA A 40 -1.58 9.85 13.80
CA ALA A 40 -1.15 11.19 14.20
C ALA A 40 -1.82 11.63 15.52
N ASP A 41 -1.04 12.13 16.47
CA ASP A 41 -1.54 12.68 17.75
C ASP A 41 -2.55 13.83 17.55
N THR A 42 -2.46 14.51 16.42
CA THR A 42 -3.35 15.60 16.03
C THR A 42 -3.85 15.37 14.60
N PRO A 43 -5.13 15.69 14.30
CA PRO A 43 -5.65 15.59 12.95
C PRO A 43 -4.80 16.40 11.97
N GLN A 44 -4.28 15.73 10.94
CA GLN A 44 -3.47 16.36 9.91
C GLN A 44 -4.26 16.61 8.63
N PRO A 45 -3.93 17.67 7.87
CA PRO A 45 -4.50 17.87 6.55
C PRO A 45 -4.07 16.75 5.61
N TRP A 46 -4.96 16.39 4.69
CA TRP A 46 -4.68 15.45 3.61
C TRP A 46 -3.65 16.03 2.65
N ALA A 47 -2.50 15.36 2.52
CA ALA A 47 -1.49 15.69 1.54
C ALA A 47 -1.89 15.17 0.15
N ARG A 48 -1.45 15.89 -0.88
CA ARG A 48 -1.60 15.46 -2.27
C ARG A 48 -0.63 14.32 -2.56
N VAL A 49 -1.08 13.34 -3.34
CA VAL A 49 -0.22 12.33 -3.95
C VAL A 49 -0.13 12.59 -5.45
N ASP A 50 1.09 12.60 -5.98
CA ASP A 50 1.36 12.60 -7.41
C ASP A 50 1.63 11.17 -7.86
N GLU A 51 0.81 10.70 -8.80
CA GLU A 51 0.82 9.33 -9.32
C GLU A 51 1.44 9.31 -10.72
N THR A 52 2.41 8.42 -10.95
CA THR A 52 2.98 8.17 -12.28
C THR A 52 3.16 6.67 -12.47
N GLY A 53 2.16 6.04 -13.10
CA GLY A 53 2.09 4.59 -13.20
C GLY A 53 2.00 3.97 -11.81
N ASP A 54 2.95 3.09 -11.46
CA ASP A 54 3.03 2.46 -10.15
C ASP A 54 3.79 3.30 -9.11
N ALA A 55 4.33 4.46 -9.49
CA ALA A 55 5.07 5.35 -8.60
C ALA A 55 4.14 6.37 -7.93
N LEU A 56 4.29 6.50 -6.61
CA LEU A 56 3.59 7.44 -5.74
C LEU A 56 4.61 8.41 -5.14
N ARG A 57 4.34 9.71 -5.27
CA ARG A 57 5.17 10.77 -4.67
C ARG A 57 4.31 11.69 -3.84
N PHE A 58 4.74 11.98 -2.62
CA PHE A 58 3.99 12.85 -1.72
C PHE A 58 4.88 13.40 -0.61
N GLU A 59 4.39 14.45 0.05
CA GLU A 59 5.05 15.05 1.20
C GLU A 59 4.06 15.16 2.36
N ILE A 60 4.46 14.68 3.53
CA ILE A 60 3.65 14.76 4.75
C ILE A 60 4.42 15.53 5.81
N LEU A 61 3.69 16.39 6.50
CA LEU A 61 4.16 17.09 7.67
C LEU A 61 3.96 16.20 8.90
N SER A 62 5.03 15.62 9.43
CA SER A 62 4.95 14.97 10.74
C SER A 62 4.75 16.04 11.81
N ALA A 63 3.70 15.87 12.61
CA ALA A 63 3.48 16.65 13.82
C ALA A 63 4.57 16.23 14.81
N GLY A 64 5.66 17.00 14.83
CA GLY A 64 6.81 16.68 15.66
C GLY A 64 6.59 17.13 17.10
N SER A 65 6.63 16.19 18.02
CA SER A 65 6.72 16.45 19.46
C SER A 65 7.97 17.29 19.77
N SER A 66 7.82 18.31 20.64
CA SER A 66 8.84 19.19 21.27
C SER A 66 9.84 19.95 20.38
N ARG A 67 10.15 19.53 19.15
CA ARG A 67 11.19 20.09 18.26
C ARG A 67 10.65 20.70 16.96
N GLY A 68 9.32 20.81 16.82
CA GLY A 68 8.66 21.40 15.66
C GLY A 68 8.32 20.41 14.55
N ASN A 69 7.56 20.90 13.56
CA ASN A 69 7.06 20.10 12.44
C ASN A 69 8.21 19.63 11.54
N ALA A 70 8.20 18.36 11.13
CA ALA A 70 9.19 17.80 10.22
C ALA A 70 8.53 17.43 8.89
N HIS A 71 9.10 17.91 7.78
CA HIS A 71 8.66 17.51 6.44
C HIS A 71 9.33 16.21 6.01
N TYR A 72 8.50 15.25 5.62
CA TYR A 72 8.93 13.98 5.03
C TYR A 72 8.44 13.88 3.58
N SER A 73 9.37 13.74 2.64
CA SER A 73 9.08 13.43 1.25
C SER A 73 9.22 11.92 1.01
N TYR A 74 8.26 11.34 0.29
CA TYR A 74 8.21 9.93 -0.06
C TYR A 74 8.21 9.74 -1.57
N GLU A 75 8.96 8.75 -2.01
CA GLU A 75 8.94 8.23 -3.38
C GLU A 75 8.79 6.72 -3.27
N LEU A 76 7.56 6.23 -3.42
CA LEU A 76 7.20 4.82 -3.29
C LEU A 76 6.80 4.24 -4.65
N THR A 77 7.02 2.94 -4.83
CA THR A 77 6.56 2.17 -5.98
C THR A 77 5.74 1.00 -5.47
N LEU A 78 4.58 0.77 -6.07
CA LEU A 78 3.77 -0.41 -5.81
C LEU A 78 4.52 -1.66 -6.33
N THR A 79 4.77 -2.63 -5.46
CA THR A 79 5.44 -3.90 -5.81
C THR A 79 4.46 -5.07 -5.95
N GLY A 80 3.17 -4.79 -5.83
CA GLY A 80 2.07 -5.74 -5.92
C GLY A 80 0.80 -5.17 -5.29
N PRO A 81 -0.25 -5.99 -5.10
CA PRO A 81 -1.54 -5.51 -4.59
C PRO A 81 -1.50 -5.07 -3.11
N ALA A 82 -0.46 -5.46 -2.37
CA ALA A 82 -0.33 -5.20 -0.94
C ALA A 82 1.11 -4.81 -0.52
N GLY A 83 1.99 -4.52 -1.48
CA GLY A 83 3.40 -4.18 -1.23
C GLY A 83 3.78 -2.83 -1.82
N VAL A 84 4.61 -2.08 -1.08
CA VAL A 84 5.31 -0.89 -1.58
C VAL A 84 6.78 -0.95 -1.22
N ALA A 85 7.62 -0.35 -2.04
CA ALA A 85 9.04 -0.14 -1.77
C ALA A 85 9.48 1.21 -2.33
N GLY A 86 10.47 1.84 -1.71
CA GLY A 86 10.97 3.12 -2.18
C GLY A 86 11.83 3.84 -1.16
N THR A 87 11.71 5.16 -1.11
CA THR A 87 12.53 5.99 -0.21
C THR A 87 11.70 7.02 0.54
N ARG A 88 12.17 7.33 1.75
CA ARG A 88 11.74 8.45 2.58
C ARG A 88 12.90 9.41 2.80
N ARG A 89 12.63 10.71 2.77
CA ARG A 89 13.61 11.75 3.10
C ARG A 89 13.01 12.77 4.06
N ARG A 90 13.79 13.20 5.06
CA ARG A 90 13.42 14.33 5.93
C ARG A 90 14.16 15.59 5.49
N GLY A 91 13.45 16.58 4.96
CA GLY A 91 14.05 17.82 4.44
C GLY A 91 15.23 17.55 3.48
N LEU A 92 16.40 18.13 3.79
CA LEU A 92 17.64 17.99 3.00
C LEU A 92 18.51 16.77 3.39
N LEU A 93 18.03 15.88 4.25
CA LEU A 93 18.81 14.71 4.69
C LEU A 93 18.91 13.63 3.60
N ALA A 94 19.73 12.60 3.85
CA ALA A 94 19.86 11.46 2.95
C ALA A 94 18.54 10.69 2.79
N LYS A 95 18.34 10.10 1.62
CA LYS A 95 17.22 9.18 1.35
C LYS A 95 17.41 7.91 2.17
N VAL A 96 16.34 7.48 2.84
CA VAL A 96 16.28 6.26 3.63
C VAL A 96 15.39 5.25 2.89
N PRO A 97 15.88 4.04 2.59
CA PRO A 97 15.05 3.02 1.95
C PRO A 97 13.92 2.60 2.90
N VAL A 98 12.73 2.46 2.34
CA VAL A 98 11.54 2.01 3.05
C VAL A 98 10.82 0.94 2.25
N THR A 99 10.23 -0.02 2.96
CA THR A 99 9.26 -0.96 2.41
C THR A 99 7.95 -0.77 3.14
N GLY A 100 6.85 -1.25 2.59
CA GLY A 100 5.57 -1.17 3.25
C GLY A 100 4.64 -2.29 2.82
N ARG A 101 3.70 -2.58 3.71
CA ARG A 101 2.65 -3.57 3.47
C ARG A 101 1.29 -2.96 3.73
N ARG A 102 0.30 -3.39 2.96
CA ARG A 102 -1.08 -2.98 3.18
C ARG A 102 -1.61 -3.66 4.43
N ILE A 103 -2.24 -2.90 5.31
CA ILE A 103 -2.95 -3.42 6.46
C ILE A 103 -4.30 -3.92 5.94
N ALA A 104 -4.57 -5.21 6.11
CA ALA A 104 -5.90 -5.73 5.83
C ALA A 104 -6.87 -5.02 6.78
N ALA A 105 -7.79 -4.22 6.25
CA ALA A 105 -8.85 -3.64 7.05
C ALA A 105 -9.61 -4.80 7.71
N ALA A 106 -9.58 -4.85 9.05
CA ALA A 106 -10.55 -5.66 9.77
C ALA A 106 -11.94 -5.17 9.34
N PRO A 107 -12.91 -6.06 9.05
CA PRO A 107 -14.25 -5.63 8.71
C PRO A 107 -14.74 -4.75 9.86
N ALA A 108 -14.94 -3.46 9.60
CA ALA A 108 -15.39 -2.52 10.61
C ALA A 108 -16.72 -3.04 11.16
N ALA A 109 -16.71 -3.47 12.41
CA ALA A 109 -17.90 -3.84 13.16
C ALA A 109 -18.67 -2.55 13.52
N GLY A 110 -19.29 -1.95 12.51
CA GLY A 110 -20.25 -0.88 12.63
C GLY A 110 -21.50 -1.27 11.83
N PRO A 111 -22.72 -1.01 12.34
CA PRO A 111 -23.95 -1.42 11.68
C PRO A 111 -24.18 -0.77 10.29
N ASP A 112 -23.38 0.23 9.90
CA ASP A 112 -23.42 0.86 8.58
C ASP A 112 -22.51 0.21 7.52
N ALA A 113 -21.64 -0.74 7.90
CA ALA A 113 -20.75 -1.44 6.96
C ALA A 113 -21.48 -2.48 6.08
N ALA A 114 -22.77 -2.74 6.32
CA ALA A 114 -23.55 -3.73 5.57
C ALA A 114 -24.07 -3.21 4.20
N VAL A 115 -23.99 -1.91 3.92
CA VAL A 115 -24.55 -1.34 2.66
C VAL A 115 -23.46 -1.09 1.60
N ALA A 116 -22.19 -1.04 1.96
CA ALA A 116 -21.09 -0.78 1.01
C ALA A 116 -20.59 -2.02 0.24
N LEU A 117 -21.17 -3.20 0.48
CA LEU A 117 -20.79 -4.46 -0.19
C LEU A 117 -21.69 -4.83 -1.38
N GLN A 118 -22.62 -3.97 -1.80
CA GLN A 118 -23.44 -4.19 -2.99
C GLN A 118 -23.49 -2.95 -3.89
N GLY A 119 -22.73 -2.97 -4.99
CA GLY A 119 -23.17 -2.32 -6.23
C GLY A 119 -22.66 -0.90 -6.57
N GLY A 120 -21.50 -0.46 -6.10
CA GLY A 120 -20.85 0.75 -6.63
C GLY A 120 -20.04 0.43 -7.90
N PRO A 121 -20.15 1.21 -9.00
CA PRO A 121 -19.36 0.97 -10.21
C PRO A 121 -17.88 1.08 -9.87
N VAL A 122 -17.16 -0.04 -9.99
CA VAL A 122 -15.70 -0.07 -9.91
C VAL A 122 -15.18 0.86 -11.01
N PRO A 123 -14.31 1.85 -10.70
CA PRO A 123 -13.71 2.67 -11.76
C PRO A 123 -13.04 1.73 -12.76
N ALA A 124 -13.30 1.92 -14.06
CA ALA A 124 -12.93 0.98 -15.11
C ALA A 124 -11.44 0.60 -15.07
N SER A 125 -10.56 1.51 -14.63
CA SER A 125 -9.12 1.28 -14.45
C SER A 125 -8.79 0.22 -13.39
N LEU A 126 -9.58 0.14 -12.32
CA LEU A 126 -9.37 -0.78 -11.20
C LEU A 126 -10.04 -2.13 -11.48
N ALA A 127 -11.12 -2.15 -12.25
CA ALA A 127 -11.72 -3.37 -12.80
C ALA A 127 -10.79 -4.03 -13.83
N GLU A 128 -10.20 -3.26 -14.74
CA GLU A 128 -9.22 -3.75 -15.72
C GLU A 128 -7.92 -4.22 -15.05
N ALA A 129 -7.46 -3.53 -14.00
CA ALA A 129 -6.30 -3.98 -13.21
C ALA A 129 -6.59 -5.28 -12.46
N LYS A 130 -7.80 -5.45 -11.89
CA LYS A 130 -8.23 -6.70 -11.24
C LYS A 130 -8.39 -7.85 -12.24
N ALA A 131 -8.95 -7.60 -13.42
CA ALA A 131 -9.10 -8.61 -14.47
C ALA A 131 -7.74 -9.11 -14.97
N ARG A 132 -6.78 -8.21 -15.22
CA ARG A 132 -5.41 -8.60 -15.61
C ARG A 132 -4.62 -9.28 -14.49
N ALA A 133 -4.87 -8.91 -13.23
CA ALA A 133 -4.26 -9.58 -12.08
C ALA A 133 -4.79 -11.02 -11.91
N ALA A 134 -6.07 -11.27 -12.19
CA ALA A 134 -6.65 -12.62 -12.18
C ALA A 134 -6.05 -13.51 -13.27
N GLU A 135 -5.91 -13.00 -14.51
CA GLU A 135 -5.26 -13.75 -15.60
C GLU A 135 -3.77 -14.06 -15.33
N ALA A 136 -3.06 -13.16 -14.65
CA ALA A 136 -1.67 -13.40 -14.25
C ALA A 136 -1.55 -14.47 -13.15
N ALA A 137 -2.50 -14.51 -12.21
CA ALA A 137 -2.55 -15.52 -11.16
C ALA A 137 -2.84 -16.92 -11.72
N GLU A 138 -3.72 -17.04 -12.72
CA GLU A 138 -4.00 -18.34 -13.38
C GLU A 138 -2.79 -18.84 -14.20
N ARG A 139 -2.04 -17.95 -14.88
CA ARG A 139 -0.80 -18.36 -15.55
C ARG A 139 0.30 -18.81 -14.58
N ALA A 140 0.41 -18.17 -13.41
CA ALA A 140 1.37 -18.57 -12.39
C ALA A 140 1.03 -19.92 -11.74
N ALA A 141 -0.26 -20.25 -11.62
CA ALA A 141 -0.71 -21.55 -11.14
C ALA A 141 -0.41 -22.69 -12.15
N ALA A 142 -0.53 -22.42 -13.45
CA ALA A 142 -0.27 -23.41 -14.50
C ALA A 142 1.23 -23.80 -14.63
N MET A 143 2.15 -22.93 -14.21
CA MET A 143 3.60 -23.21 -14.22
C MET A 143 4.11 -23.99 -13.00
N ARG A 144 3.27 -24.21 -11.98
CA ARG A 144 3.60 -25.08 -10.83
C ARG A 144 3.11 -26.51 -11.07
N ARG A 145 3.54 -27.13 -12.17
CA ARG A 145 3.53 -28.61 -12.29
C ARG A 145 4.83 -29.14 -11.72
N PRO A 146 4.84 -29.88 -10.60
CA PRO A 146 6.05 -30.56 -10.17
C PRO A 146 6.42 -31.64 -11.20
N VAL A 147 7.63 -31.54 -11.76
CA VAL A 147 8.31 -32.68 -12.40
C VAL A 147 8.59 -33.69 -11.30
N THR A 148 7.70 -34.66 -11.13
CA THR A 148 7.96 -35.85 -10.32
C THR A 148 8.88 -36.76 -11.12
N GLY A 149 10.16 -36.40 -11.20
CA GLY A 149 11.22 -37.29 -11.63
C GLY A 149 11.50 -38.29 -10.53
N THR A 150 10.77 -39.41 -10.51
CA THR A 150 11.07 -40.53 -9.62
C THR A 150 12.42 -41.11 -10.01
N LEU A 151 13.43 -40.84 -9.18
CA LEU A 151 14.70 -41.56 -9.11
C LEU A 151 14.42 -43.05 -8.92
N ALA A 152 14.44 -43.81 -10.01
CA ALA A 152 14.60 -45.25 -9.95
C ALA A 152 16.07 -45.55 -9.61
N SER A 153 16.37 -45.71 -8.32
CA SER A 153 17.60 -46.37 -7.87
C SER A 153 17.26 -47.79 -7.41
N ARG A 154 17.95 -48.73 -8.04
CA ARG A 154 17.76 -50.19 -8.08
C ARG A 154 17.81 -50.87 -6.70
N PRO A 155 17.13 -52.02 -6.54
CA PRO A 155 17.49 -53.01 -5.54
C PRO A 155 18.54 -54.01 -6.08
N ARG A 156 19.62 -54.13 -5.29
CA ARG A 156 20.65 -55.19 -5.15
C ARG A 156 21.51 -55.57 -6.35
#